data_AF-A0A8K0M796-F1
#
_entry.id   AF-A0A8K0M796-F1
#
_cell.length_a   1.000
_cell.length_b   1.000
_cell.length_c   1.000
_cell.angle_alpha   90.00
_cell.angle_beta   90.00
_cell.angle_gamma   90.00
#
_symmetry.space_group_name_H-M   'P 1'
#
loop_
_entity.id
_entity.type
_entity.pdbx_description
1 polymer ?
#
loop_
_entity_poly.entity_id
_entity_poly.type
_entity_poly.pdbx_seq_one_letter_code
_entity_poly.pdbx_strand_id
1 'polypeptide(L)'
;MRLSNILAVSSIFLASSSNALNILLNNDDGFGSGNLRELYRLLKGEGHDVWIVAPATKQSGQGGRSDFTTEANLTAPSIYNLIPAGAPSVGSDPHDSHIWYYNGTPAACTFVALDYVLPRYAKFKVPDLVLTGPNYGTNLGPFVWTLSGTAGAAYAAVERSIPAIALSASNSEIAYFDVKNKTNPATWAAEVSLKAVNAFIKSSPVGGPILPLGYGANVNIPPLTGNNKGLKYVQTRMTGNAHVNEAVLNATKGTFTWANIKPYAAGVNTCVNGDCSMLGETYVVENGAVSISLFTTDYTAPSTVKTESIMQRISKLAAWK
;
A
#
# COMPACT_ATOMS: atom_id res chain seq x y z
N MET A 1 -16.79 16.06 -66.95
CA MET A 1 -15.72 16.10 -65.94
C MET A 1 -16.32 16.55 -64.62
N ARG A 2 -16.58 15.62 -63.69
CA ARG A 2 -17.05 15.91 -62.32
C ARG A 2 -15.86 15.73 -61.38
N LEU A 3 -15.40 16.82 -60.76
CA LEU A 3 -14.40 16.79 -59.70
C LEU A 3 -15.16 16.65 -58.37
N SER A 4 -15.04 15.49 -57.74
CA SER A 4 -15.54 15.23 -56.39
C SER A 4 -14.46 15.63 -55.38
N ASN A 5 -14.75 16.63 -54.56
CA ASN A 5 -13.92 17.00 -53.40
C ASN A 5 -14.11 15.97 -52.29
N ILE A 6 -13.05 15.22 -51.96
CA ILE A 6 -13.00 14.36 -50.79
C ILE A 6 -12.56 15.22 -49.60
N LEU A 7 -13.48 15.44 -48.66
CA LEU A 7 -13.21 15.98 -47.33
C LEU A 7 -12.51 14.91 -46.50
N ALA A 8 -11.22 15.12 -46.21
CA ALA A 8 -10.50 14.35 -45.19
C ALA A 8 -10.94 14.84 -43.80
N VAL A 9 -11.76 14.05 -43.11
CA VAL A 9 -12.08 14.26 -41.70
C VAL A 9 -10.92 13.68 -40.89
N SER A 10 -10.04 14.55 -40.40
CA SER A 10 -9.02 14.18 -39.42
C SER A 10 -9.68 14.04 -38.05
N SER A 11 -9.88 12.81 -37.62
CA SER A 11 -10.31 12.48 -36.26
C SER A 11 -9.16 12.80 -35.29
N ILE A 12 -9.23 13.98 -34.65
CA ILE A 12 -8.40 14.29 -33.48
C ILE A 12 -8.92 13.41 -32.34
N PHE A 13 -8.21 12.31 -32.06
CA PHE A 13 -8.37 11.60 -30.80
C PHE A 13 -7.91 12.55 -29.69
N LEU A 14 -8.85 13.18 -29.00
CA LEU A 14 -8.60 13.80 -27.69
C LEU A 14 -8.31 12.66 -26.72
N ALA A 15 -7.05 12.23 -26.67
CA ALA A 15 -6.54 11.49 -25.54
C ALA A 15 -6.75 12.38 -24.32
N SER A 16 -7.58 11.92 -23.38
CA SER A 16 -7.73 12.55 -22.07
C SER A 16 -6.33 12.59 -21.45
N SER A 17 -5.69 13.75 -21.47
CA SER A 17 -4.39 13.97 -20.87
C SER A 17 -4.54 13.96 -19.36
N SER A 18 -4.64 12.77 -18.75
CA SER A 18 -4.17 12.62 -17.38
C SER A 18 -2.67 12.86 -17.44
N ASN A 19 -2.21 13.94 -16.81
CA ASN A 19 -0.77 14.22 -16.74
C ASN A 19 -0.08 12.98 -16.17
N ALA A 20 0.93 12.49 -16.87
CA ALA A 20 1.75 11.38 -16.41
C ALA A 20 2.36 11.74 -15.04
N LEU A 21 1.95 11.02 -14.00
CA LEU A 21 2.50 11.15 -12.66
C LEU A 21 3.85 10.43 -12.50
N ASN A 22 4.65 10.93 -11.56
CA ASN A 22 5.82 10.27 -11.02
C ASN A 22 5.39 9.43 -9.80
N ILE A 23 5.51 8.10 -9.88
CA ILE A 23 4.97 7.18 -8.88
C ILE A 23 6.09 6.33 -8.29
N LEU A 24 6.17 6.29 -6.96
CA LEU A 24 7.05 5.36 -6.25
C LEU A 24 6.23 4.17 -5.73
N LEU A 25 6.68 2.96 -6.03
CA LEU A 25 6.15 1.71 -5.53
C LEU A 25 7.08 1.10 -4.47
N ASN A 26 6.49 0.56 -3.41
CA ASN A 26 7.15 -0.19 -2.34
C ASN A 26 6.25 -1.37 -1.91
N ASN A 27 6.69 -2.29 -1.07
CA ASN A 27 5.88 -3.33 -0.43
C ASN A 27 6.63 -3.96 0.77
N ASP A 28 6.07 -5.01 1.37
CA ASP A 28 6.76 -5.89 2.32
C ASP A 28 6.93 -7.34 1.85
N ASP A 29 6.48 -7.70 0.65
CA ASP A 29 6.72 -9.02 0.04
C ASP A 29 8.05 -9.11 -0.74
N GLY A 30 8.72 -7.98 -0.92
CA GLY A 30 9.99 -7.83 -1.63
C GLY A 30 9.83 -7.44 -3.10
N PHE A 31 10.90 -6.90 -3.68
CA PHE A 31 10.91 -6.30 -5.03
C PHE A 31 10.60 -7.28 -6.19
N GLY A 32 10.68 -8.59 -5.93
CA GLY A 32 10.37 -9.66 -6.88
C GLY A 32 8.92 -10.17 -6.83
N SER A 33 8.06 -9.58 -5.99
CA SER A 33 6.66 -9.97 -5.86
C SER A 33 5.87 -9.76 -7.16
N GLY A 34 5.12 -10.78 -7.59
CA GLY A 34 4.22 -10.71 -8.74
C GLY A 34 3.16 -9.61 -8.66
N ASN A 35 2.49 -9.43 -7.52
CA ASN A 35 1.49 -8.36 -7.35
C ASN A 35 2.12 -6.97 -7.62
N LEU A 36 3.28 -6.70 -7.00
CA LEU A 36 4.01 -5.43 -7.16
C LEU A 36 4.42 -5.21 -8.61
N ARG A 37 5.00 -6.22 -9.26
CA ARG A 37 5.50 -6.15 -10.63
C ARG A 37 4.38 -6.00 -11.66
N GLU A 38 3.23 -6.62 -11.43
CA GLU A 38 2.06 -6.41 -12.29
C GLU A 38 1.47 -5.00 -12.15
N LEU A 39 1.39 -4.45 -10.93
CA LEU A 39 0.96 -3.06 -10.74
C LEU A 39 1.93 -2.07 -11.40
N TYR A 40 3.24 -2.29 -11.24
CA TYR A 40 4.29 -1.55 -11.96
C TYR A 40 4.06 -1.58 -13.47
N ARG A 41 3.90 -2.76 -14.06
CA ARG A 41 3.68 -2.95 -15.50
C ARG A 41 2.44 -2.18 -15.98
N LEU A 42 1.34 -2.24 -15.23
CA LEU A 42 0.10 -1.56 -15.59
C LEU A 42 0.22 -0.04 -15.52
N LEU A 43 0.80 0.51 -14.45
CA LEU A 43 1.01 1.96 -14.30
C LEU A 43 1.96 2.52 -15.37
N LYS A 44 3.04 1.82 -15.69
CA LYS A 44 3.93 2.17 -16.82
C LYS A 44 3.15 2.15 -18.14
N GLY A 45 2.24 1.19 -18.32
CA GLY A 45 1.36 1.09 -19.49
C GLY A 45 0.38 2.24 -19.64
N GLU A 46 0.00 2.90 -18.54
CA GLU A 46 -0.80 4.15 -18.56
C GLU A 46 0.05 5.42 -18.78
N GLY A 47 1.38 5.27 -18.93
CA GLY A 47 2.30 6.37 -19.27
C GLY A 47 2.95 7.05 -18.07
N HIS A 48 2.76 6.56 -16.85
CA HIS A 48 3.40 7.10 -15.64
C HIS A 48 4.92 6.86 -15.61
N ASP A 49 5.68 7.74 -14.95
CA ASP A 49 7.08 7.48 -14.59
C ASP A 49 7.12 6.75 -13.24
N VAL A 50 7.16 5.43 -13.31
CA VAL A 50 7.08 4.55 -12.13
C VAL A 50 8.45 4.03 -11.75
N TRP A 51 8.74 4.01 -10.45
CA TRP A 51 9.93 3.45 -9.84
C TRP A 51 9.54 2.46 -8.73
N ILE A 52 10.27 1.35 -8.60
CA ILE A 52 10.16 0.46 -7.43
C ILE A 52 11.40 0.64 -6.58
N VAL A 53 11.21 0.84 -5.27
CA VAL A 53 12.26 0.64 -4.27
C VAL A 53 11.64 -0.15 -3.13
N ALA A 54 12.00 -1.42 -3.03
CA ALA A 54 11.35 -2.37 -2.13
C ALA A 54 12.38 -3.27 -1.43
N PRO A 55 11.98 -3.97 -0.35
CA PRO A 55 12.88 -4.88 0.36
C PRO A 55 13.52 -5.94 -0.56
N ALA A 56 14.78 -6.25 -0.29
CA ALA A 56 15.49 -7.35 -0.94
C ALA A 56 14.88 -8.71 -0.57
N THR A 57 14.33 -8.85 0.62
CA THR A 57 13.70 -10.08 1.14
C THR A 57 12.30 -9.78 1.69
N LYS A 58 11.52 -10.82 1.99
CA LYS A 58 10.19 -10.66 2.59
C LYS A 58 10.29 -10.08 4.01
N GLN A 59 9.42 -9.13 4.32
CA GLN A 59 9.40 -8.31 5.54
C GLN A 59 7.98 -8.20 6.14
N SER A 60 7.20 -9.29 6.16
CA SER A 60 5.88 -9.28 6.79
C SER A 60 5.98 -9.02 8.31
N GLY A 61 4.98 -8.33 8.86
CA GLY A 61 4.87 -8.12 10.31
C GLY A 61 5.83 -7.06 10.89
N GLN A 62 6.47 -6.24 10.06
CA GLN A 62 7.41 -5.21 10.54
C GLN A 62 6.72 -3.95 11.09
N GLY A 63 5.42 -3.77 10.84
CA GLY A 63 4.70 -2.54 11.20
C GLY A 63 5.41 -1.29 10.67
N GLY A 64 5.42 -0.23 11.48
CA GLY A 64 6.15 1.01 11.21
C GLY A 64 7.66 0.97 11.48
N ARG A 65 8.27 -0.20 11.73
CA ARG A 65 9.71 -0.30 12.01
C ARG A 65 10.52 0.21 10.82
N SER A 66 11.45 1.12 11.10
CA SER A 66 12.43 1.63 10.14
C SER A 66 13.83 1.16 10.51
N ASP A 67 14.16 -0.05 10.09
CA ASP A 67 15.50 -0.63 10.23
C ASP A 67 16.29 -0.53 8.92
N PHE A 68 17.49 0.08 9.01
CA PHE A 68 18.48 0.19 7.94
C PHE A 68 19.57 -0.85 8.21
N THR A 69 19.96 -1.62 7.20
CA THR A 69 21.03 -2.60 7.40
C THR A 69 22.35 -1.93 7.79
N THR A 70 23.09 -2.60 8.68
CA THR A 70 24.49 -2.27 9.00
C THR A 70 25.48 -2.97 8.09
N GLU A 71 25.00 -3.85 7.20
CA GLU A 71 25.83 -4.61 6.27
C GLU A 71 25.92 -3.89 4.92
N ALA A 72 27.13 -3.75 4.41
CA ALA A 72 27.35 -3.17 3.07
C ALA A 72 26.83 -4.07 1.95
N ASN A 73 26.69 -5.38 2.20
CA ASN A 73 26.37 -6.39 1.22
C ASN A 73 25.27 -7.33 1.76
N LEU A 74 24.53 -7.99 0.87
CA LEU A 74 23.54 -9.00 1.20
C LEU A 74 24.23 -10.23 1.83
N THR A 75 23.78 -10.64 3.00
CA THR A 75 24.29 -11.83 3.70
C THR A 75 23.66 -13.13 3.20
N ALA A 76 22.54 -13.04 2.50
CA ALA A 76 21.82 -14.13 1.84
C ALA A 76 21.27 -13.65 0.49
N PRO A 77 20.91 -14.56 -0.44
CA PRO A 77 20.24 -14.16 -1.67
C PRO A 77 18.95 -13.39 -1.39
N SER A 78 18.60 -12.48 -2.31
CA SER A 78 17.32 -11.77 -2.25
C SER A 78 16.14 -12.71 -2.51
N ILE A 79 14.92 -12.17 -2.38
CA ILE A 79 13.67 -12.87 -2.72
C ILE A 79 13.79 -13.54 -4.09
N TYR A 80 13.37 -14.81 -4.16
CA TYR A 80 13.45 -15.68 -5.33
C TYR A 80 14.87 -15.85 -5.93
N ASN A 81 15.92 -15.64 -5.14
CA ASN A 81 17.33 -15.72 -5.56
C ASN A 81 17.68 -14.76 -6.72
N LEU A 82 16.96 -13.65 -6.85
CA LEU A 82 17.15 -12.70 -7.94
C LEU A 82 18.52 -12.01 -7.89
N ILE A 83 18.98 -11.70 -6.68
CA ILE A 83 20.29 -11.12 -6.40
C ILE A 83 21.07 -12.08 -5.48
N PRO A 84 22.31 -12.46 -5.82
CA PRO A 84 23.09 -13.38 -5.02
C PRO A 84 23.59 -12.73 -3.71
N ALA A 85 23.89 -13.58 -2.72
CA ALA A 85 24.63 -13.15 -1.53
C ALA A 85 25.98 -12.53 -1.93
N GLY A 86 26.43 -11.52 -1.18
CA GLY A 86 27.63 -10.76 -1.48
C GLY A 86 27.42 -9.59 -2.44
N ALA A 87 26.26 -9.45 -3.08
CA ALA A 87 25.90 -8.21 -3.78
C ALA A 87 25.74 -7.03 -2.80
N PRO A 88 25.86 -5.77 -3.24
CA PRO A 88 25.63 -4.60 -2.37
C PRO A 88 24.24 -4.62 -1.71
N SER A 89 24.08 -3.96 -0.56
CA SER A 89 22.81 -3.91 0.17
C SER A 89 21.72 -3.09 -0.52
N VAL A 90 22.09 -2.27 -1.50
CA VAL A 90 21.20 -1.51 -2.38
C VAL A 90 21.66 -1.66 -3.82
N GLY A 91 20.72 -1.89 -4.75
CA GLY A 91 21.05 -1.99 -6.16
C GLY A 91 19.81 -2.06 -7.05
N SER A 92 20.02 -1.92 -8.35
CA SER A 92 18.96 -2.08 -9.35
C SER A 92 18.77 -3.55 -9.72
N ASP A 93 17.56 -3.87 -10.17
CA ASP A 93 17.23 -5.11 -10.86
C ASP A 93 18.07 -5.23 -12.15
N PRO A 94 18.54 -6.43 -12.52
CA PRO A 94 19.39 -6.63 -13.69
C PRO A 94 18.68 -6.45 -15.03
N HIS A 95 17.34 -6.45 -15.04
CA HIS A 95 16.52 -6.36 -16.25
C HIS A 95 15.77 -5.03 -16.38
N ASP A 96 15.64 -4.26 -15.31
CA ASP A 96 14.98 -2.96 -15.32
C ASP A 96 15.60 -1.95 -14.33
N SER A 97 16.21 -0.89 -14.87
CA SER A 97 16.86 0.17 -14.07
C SER A 97 15.92 1.01 -13.19
N HIS A 98 14.59 0.94 -13.41
CA HIS A 98 13.60 1.63 -12.58
C HIS A 98 13.23 0.83 -11.33
N ILE A 99 13.77 -0.38 -11.17
CA ILE A 99 13.42 -1.28 -10.07
C ILE A 99 14.65 -1.50 -9.21
N TRP A 100 14.51 -1.21 -7.92
CA TRP A 100 15.58 -1.28 -6.95
C TRP A 100 15.19 -2.14 -5.76
N TYR A 101 16.18 -2.84 -5.23
CA TYR A 101 16.09 -3.52 -3.95
C TYR A 101 16.91 -2.77 -2.89
N TYR A 102 16.48 -2.87 -1.64
CA TYR A 102 17.27 -2.49 -0.48
C TYR A 102 17.15 -3.53 0.63
N ASN A 103 18.27 -3.86 1.28
CA ASN A 103 18.30 -4.71 2.46
C ASN A 103 17.83 -3.93 3.69
N GLY A 104 16.53 -3.86 3.87
CA GLY A 104 15.94 -3.16 5.01
C GLY A 104 14.45 -3.40 5.13
N THR A 105 13.86 -2.74 6.11
CA THR A 105 12.40 -2.72 6.30
C THR A 105 11.70 -1.91 5.21
N PRO A 106 10.39 -2.11 5.00
CA PRO A 106 9.60 -1.32 4.03
C PRO A 106 9.69 0.19 4.28
N ALA A 107 9.59 0.64 5.53
CA ALA A 107 9.73 2.06 5.87
C ALA A 107 11.15 2.59 5.52
N ALA A 108 12.21 1.84 5.81
CA ALA A 108 13.56 2.20 5.42
C ALA A 108 13.74 2.24 3.90
N CYS A 109 13.07 1.34 3.14
CA CYS A 109 13.06 1.39 1.68
C CYS A 109 12.42 2.68 1.16
N THR A 110 11.35 3.18 1.80
CA THR A 110 10.77 4.49 1.46
C THR A 110 11.79 5.61 1.65
N PHE A 111 12.55 5.63 2.75
CA PHE A 111 13.58 6.65 2.96
C PHE A 111 14.75 6.54 1.98
N VAL A 112 15.24 5.33 1.73
CA VAL A 112 16.29 5.08 0.71
C VAL A 112 15.81 5.51 -0.68
N ALA A 113 14.53 5.29 -1.01
CA ALA A 113 13.97 5.76 -2.27
C ALA A 113 14.05 7.29 -2.38
N LEU A 114 13.53 7.99 -1.39
CA LEU A 114 13.39 9.45 -1.39
C LEU A 114 14.74 10.18 -1.26
N ASP A 115 15.67 9.65 -0.47
CA ASP A 115 16.91 10.34 -0.11
C ASP A 115 18.14 9.84 -0.90
N TYR A 116 18.07 8.61 -1.44
CA TYR A 116 19.17 8.02 -2.20
C TYR A 116 18.82 7.79 -3.68
N VAL A 117 17.82 6.95 -3.97
CA VAL A 117 17.57 6.42 -5.32
C VAL A 117 17.02 7.50 -6.25
N LEU A 118 15.85 8.07 -5.94
CA LEU A 118 15.17 9.02 -6.82
C LEU A 118 16.05 10.25 -7.12
N PRO A 119 16.71 10.90 -6.14
CA PRO A 119 17.53 12.07 -6.43
C PRO A 119 18.76 11.81 -7.32
N ARG A 120 19.20 10.56 -7.43
CA ARG A 120 20.41 10.16 -8.19
C ARG A 120 20.10 9.55 -9.54
N TYR A 121 19.01 8.80 -9.64
CA TYR A 121 18.75 7.95 -10.81
C TYR A 121 17.45 8.30 -11.54
N ALA A 122 16.48 8.94 -10.88
CA ALA A 122 15.24 9.37 -11.51
C ALA A 122 15.33 10.80 -12.07
N LYS A 123 14.41 11.15 -12.97
CA LYS A 123 14.28 12.52 -13.51
C LYS A 123 13.52 13.47 -12.55
N PHE A 124 12.95 12.92 -11.48
CA PHE A 124 12.23 13.64 -10.44
C PHE A 124 12.82 13.29 -9.07
N LYS A 125 12.65 14.19 -8.08
CA LYS A 125 13.17 14.00 -6.72
C LYS A 125 12.07 13.63 -5.72
N VAL A 126 10.87 14.14 -5.93
CA VAL A 126 9.70 13.91 -5.06
C VAL A 126 8.63 13.27 -5.93
N PRO A 127 8.16 12.04 -5.60
CA PRO A 127 7.06 11.43 -6.33
C PRO A 127 5.74 12.15 -6.04
N ASP A 128 4.84 12.14 -7.01
CA ASP A 128 3.47 12.67 -6.87
C ASP A 128 2.59 11.73 -6.02
N LEU A 129 2.92 10.44 -5.99
CA LEU A 129 2.20 9.40 -5.27
C LEU A 129 3.13 8.26 -4.85
N VAL A 130 2.95 7.77 -3.62
CA VAL A 130 3.52 6.49 -3.18
C VAL A 130 2.42 5.43 -3.11
N LEU A 131 2.66 4.27 -3.72
CA LEU A 131 1.79 3.11 -3.57
C LEU A 131 2.57 2.00 -2.88
N THR A 132 1.96 1.35 -1.89
CA THR A 132 2.61 0.25 -1.17
C THR A 132 1.79 -1.03 -1.34
N GLY A 133 2.44 -2.13 -1.74
CA GLY A 133 1.78 -3.36 -2.16
C GLY A 133 1.61 -3.47 -3.69
N PRO A 134 0.61 -4.22 -4.20
CA PRO A 134 -0.43 -4.91 -3.44
C PRO A 134 0.13 -6.10 -2.63
N ASN A 135 -0.06 -6.08 -1.31
CA ASN A 135 0.40 -7.14 -0.40
C ASN A 135 -0.31 -8.48 -0.65
N TYR A 136 0.40 -9.60 -0.48
CA TYR A 136 -0.21 -10.92 -0.37
C TYR A 136 -0.87 -11.11 1.01
N GLY A 137 -2.20 -11.02 1.03
CA GLY A 137 -3.00 -10.99 2.24
C GLY A 137 -3.49 -9.58 2.57
N THR A 138 -4.60 -9.51 3.30
CA THR A 138 -5.29 -8.26 3.61
C THR A 138 -4.77 -7.65 4.91
N ASN A 139 -4.67 -6.32 4.97
CA ASN A 139 -4.32 -5.54 6.16
C ASN A 139 -5.57 -4.87 6.73
N LEU A 140 -6.42 -5.68 7.39
CA LEU A 140 -7.74 -5.28 7.88
C LEU A 140 -7.72 -4.94 9.37
N GLY A 141 -8.31 -3.82 9.71
CA GLY A 141 -8.45 -3.34 11.07
C GLY A 141 -7.22 -2.58 11.56
N PRO A 142 -7.39 -1.74 12.60
CA PRO A 142 -6.29 -0.95 13.15
C PRO A 142 -5.20 -1.83 13.79
N PHE A 143 -5.55 -3.04 14.25
CA PHE A 143 -4.59 -4.00 14.79
C PHE A 143 -3.59 -4.46 13.72
N VAL A 144 -4.09 -5.02 12.61
CA VAL A 144 -3.22 -5.50 11.53
C VAL A 144 -2.51 -4.34 10.83
N TRP A 145 -3.19 -3.20 10.65
CA TRP A 145 -2.58 -1.98 10.11
C TRP A 145 -1.27 -1.61 10.82
N THR A 146 -1.26 -1.65 12.16
CA THR A 146 -0.08 -1.30 12.97
C THR A 146 1.07 -2.31 12.82
N LEU A 147 0.75 -3.55 12.47
CA LEU A 147 1.73 -4.64 12.27
C LEU A 147 2.18 -4.78 10.82
N SER A 148 1.52 -4.10 9.88
CA SER A 148 1.75 -4.24 8.46
C SER A 148 2.97 -3.46 7.98
N GLY A 149 3.90 -4.14 7.29
CA GLY A 149 5.01 -3.48 6.62
C GLY A 149 4.56 -2.64 5.43
N THR A 150 3.56 -3.13 4.68
CA THR A 150 2.88 -2.36 3.62
C THR A 150 2.30 -1.04 4.16
N ALA A 151 1.62 -1.07 5.31
CA ALA A 151 1.11 0.14 5.96
C ALA A 151 2.24 1.05 6.46
N GLY A 152 3.28 0.49 7.07
CA GLY A 152 4.44 1.23 7.57
C GLY A 152 5.17 2.02 6.47
N ALA A 153 5.30 1.45 5.28
CA ALA A 153 5.87 2.14 4.11
C ALA A 153 4.99 3.32 3.65
N ALA A 154 3.66 3.17 3.68
CA ALA A 154 2.73 4.25 3.33
C ALA A 154 2.77 5.37 4.38
N TYR A 155 2.82 5.00 5.66
CA TYR A 155 2.97 5.92 6.77
C TYR A 155 4.24 6.78 6.64
N ALA A 156 5.39 6.15 6.35
CA ALA A 156 6.66 6.84 6.14
C ALA A 156 6.60 7.88 5.00
N ALA A 157 5.82 7.62 3.95
CA ALA A 157 5.62 8.55 2.84
C ALA A 157 4.70 9.72 3.22
N VAL A 158 3.57 9.45 3.88
CA VAL A 158 2.62 10.50 4.32
C VAL A 158 3.30 11.49 5.26
N GLU A 159 4.12 11.02 6.21
CA GLU A 159 4.92 11.87 7.10
C GLU A 159 5.96 12.71 6.37
N ARG A 160 6.36 12.30 5.17
CA ARG A 160 7.23 13.06 4.27
C ARG A 160 6.45 13.99 3.34
N SER A 161 5.19 14.28 3.64
CA SER A 161 4.29 15.14 2.87
C SER A 161 3.96 14.61 1.47
N ILE A 162 4.06 13.29 1.27
CA ILE A 162 3.76 12.64 0.00
C ILE A 162 2.51 11.78 0.17
N PRO A 163 1.45 11.97 -0.65
CA PRO A 163 0.25 11.16 -0.53
C PRO A 163 0.57 9.69 -0.77
N ALA A 164 -0.04 8.80 0.01
CA ALA A 164 0.20 7.37 -0.11
C ALA A 164 -1.06 6.51 -0.03
N ILE A 165 -1.06 5.41 -0.78
CA ILE A 165 -2.12 4.41 -0.77
C ILE A 165 -1.50 3.03 -0.53
N ALA A 166 -1.89 2.40 0.58
CA ALA A 166 -1.59 1.01 0.88
C ALA A 166 -2.60 0.10 0.20
N LEU A 167 -2.12 -0.93 -0.49
CA LEU A 167 -2.89 -1.86 -1.31
C LEU A 167 -2.64 -3.28 -0.80
N SER A 168 -3.69 -4.05 -0.60
CA SER A 168 -3.60 -5.42 -0.07
C SER A 168 -4.62 -6.33 -0.78
N ALA A 169 -4.26 -7.57 -1.07
CA ALA A 169 -5.12 -8.48 -1.83
C ALA A 169 -5.15 -9.90 -1.27
N SER A 170 -6.32 -10.53 -1.25
CA SER A 170 -6.49 -11.93 -0.84
C SER A 170 -6.10 -12.91 -1.96
N ASN A 171 -4.80 -13.01 -2.26
CA ASN A 171 -4.27 -13.99 -3.21
C ASN A 171 -2.97 -14.63 -2.71
N SER A 172 -2.63 -15.78 -3.30
CA SER A 172 -1.40 -16.51 -2.98
C SER A 172 -0.17 -15.83 -3.58
N GLU A 173 0.95 -16.02 -2.89
CA GLU A 173 2.26 -15.52 -3.29
C GLU A 173 2.74 -16.16 -4.58
N ILE A 174 3.35 -15.34 -5.45
CA ILE A 174 3.97 -15.80 -6.69
C ILE A 174 5.18 -14.92 -7.06
N ALA A 175 6.22 -15.53 -7.62
CA ALA A 175 7.33 -14.80 -8.20
C ALA A 175 6.88 -14.08 -9.48
N TYR A 176 7.40 -12.88 -9.73
CA TYR A 176 6.98 -12.08 -10.88
C TYR A 176 7.17 -12.80 -12.22
N PHE A 177 8.25 -13.58 -12.36
CA PHE A 177 8.53 -14.29 -13.60
C PHE A 177 7.60 -15.47 -13.83
N ASP A 178 6.84 -15.93 -12.83
CA ASP A 178 5.84 -16.99 -12.95
C ASP A 178 4.43 -16.47 -13.26
N VAL A 179 4.25 -15.15 -13.31
CA VAL A 179 3.02 -14.52 -13.81
C VAL A 179 2.99 -14.61 -15.34
N LYS A 180 2.43 -15.70 -15.88
CA LYS A 180 2.49 -15.99 -17.33
C LYS A 180 1.34 -15.41 -18.16
N ASN A 181 0.22 -15.02 -17.54
CA ASN A 181 -0.98 -14.61 -18.28
C ASN A 181 -1.89 -13.69 -17.46
N LYS A 182 -2.83 -13.04 -18.15
CA LYS A 182 -3.81 -12.10 -17.57
C LYS A 182 -4.87 -12.75 -16.67
N THR A 183 -4.90 -14.09 -16.61
CA THR A 183 -5.81 -14.82 -15.70
C THR A 183 -5.14 -15.18 -14.38
N ASN A 184 -3.89 -14.74 -14.16
CA ASN A 184 -3.23 -14.93 -12.89
C ASN A 184 -3.85 -14.03 -11.80
N PRO A 185 -4.08 -14.53 -10.58
CA PRO A 185 -4.58 -13.72 -9.47
C PRO A 185 -3.76 -12.45 -9.19
N ALA A 186 -2.45 -12.46 -9.42
CA ALA A 186 -1.61 -11.27 -9.25
C ALA A 186 -1.95 -10.17 -10.27
N THR A 187 -2.24 -10.54 -11.51
CA THR A 187 -2.72 -9.59 -12.52
C THR A 187 -4.08 -9.01 -12.12
N TRP A 188 -5.01 -9.84 -11.63
CA TRP A 188 -6.31 -9.36 -11.17
C TRP A 188 -6.20 -8.42 -9.97
N ALA A 189 -5.33 -8.74 -9.00
CA ALA A 189 -5.05 -7.86 -7.86
C ALA A 189 -4.53 -6.51 -8.35
N ALA A 190 -3.56 -6.50 -9.27
CA ALA A 190 -3.01 -5.28 -9.85
C ALA A 190 -4.06 -4.47 -10.63
N GLU A 191 -4.94 -5.10 -11.41
CA GLU A 191 -6.03 -4.43 -12.15
C GLU A 191 -7.05 -3.76 -11.21
N VAL A 192 -7.43 -4.45 -10.14
CA VAL A 192 -8.34 -3.91 -9.12
C VAL A 192 -7.67 -2.77 -8.34
N SER A 193 -6.39 -2.92 -7.97
CA SER A 193 -5.59 -1.87 -7.36
C SER A 193 -5.50 -0.63 -8.25
N LEU A 194 -5.17 -0.82 -9.54
CA LEU A 194 -5.08 0.27 -10.51
C LEU A 194 -6.41 1.01 -10.64
N LYS A 195 -7.54 0.30 -10.67
CA LYS A 195 -8.87 0.92 -10.70
C LYS A 195 -9.13 1.81 -9.48
N ALA A 196 -8.75 1.38 -8.28
CA ALA A 196 -8.87 2.19 -7.07
C ALA A 196 -7.93 3.41 -7.12
N VAL A 197 -6.66 3.22 -7.48
CA VAL A 197 -5.65 4.29 -7.61
C VAL A 197 -6.10 5.35 -8.62
N ASN A 198 -6.60 4.93 -9.79
CA ASN A 198 -7.11 5.83 -10.81
C ASN A 198 -8.35 6.62 -10.34
N ALA A 199 -9.15 6.10 -9.42
CA ALA A 199 -10.25 6.85 -8.84
C ALA A 199 -9.75 8.03 -7.99
N PHE A 200 -8.70 7.81 -7.18
CA PHE A 200 -8.04 8.89 -6.42
C PHE A 200 -7.37 9.92 -7.34
N ILE A 201 -6.61 9.47 -8.35
CA ILE A 201 -5.94 10.38 -9.29
C ILE A 201 -6.97 11.25 -10.03
N LYS A 202 -8.07 10.66 -10.52
CA LYS A 202 -9.09 11.40 -11.28
C LYS A 202 -9.94 12.33 -10.43
N SER A 203 -10.12 12.04 -9.14
CA SER A 203 -10.85 12.92 -8.22
C SER A 203 -10.01 14.05 -7.66
N SER A 204 -8.70 14.06 -7.93
CA SER A 204 -7.77 15.06 -7.42
C SER A 204 -8.06 16.44 -8.02
N PRO A 205 -7.99 17.53 -7.23
CA PRO A 205 -8.08 18.89 -7.76
C PRO A 205 -6.99 19.15 -8.81
N VAL A 206 -7.30 19.93 -9.85
CA VAL A 206 -6.32 20.28 -10.89
C VAL A 206 -5.16 21.04 -10.25
N GLY A 207 -3.95 20.48 -10.33
CA GLY A 207 -2.74 21.04 -9.71
C GLY A 207 -2.66 20.90 -8.19
N GLY A 208 -3.62 20.20 -7.56
CA GLY A 208 -3.64 19.90 -6.13
C GLY A 208 -3.09 18.50 -5.82
N PRO A 209 -2.83 18.20 -4.54
CA PRO A 209 -2.34 16.88 -4.15
C PRO A 209 -3.46 15.83 -4.26
N ILE A 210 -3.07 14.57 -4.48
CA ILE A 210 -4.02 13.45 -4.62
C ILE A 210 -4.77 13.18 -3.32
N LEU A 211 -4.09 13.34 -2.19
CA LEU A 211 -4.65 13.32 -0.85
C LEU A 211 -4.11 14.51 -0.05
N PRO A 212 -4.89 15.07 0.90
CA PRO A 212 -4.40 16.12 1.77
C PRO A 212 -3.20 15.68 2.62
N LEU A 213 -2.40 16.64 3.09
CA LEU A 213 -1.27 16.38 3.99
C LEU A 213 -1.71 15.64 5.25
N GLY A 214 -0.94 14.63 5.67
CA GLY A 214 -1.25 13.82 6.84
C GLY A 214 -2.34 12.76 6.60
N TYR A 215 -2.88 12.65 5.39
CA TYR A 215 -3.86 11.63 5.02
C TYR A 215 -3.27 10.59 4.07
N GLY A 216 -3.67 9.34 4.26
CA GLY A 216 -3.43 8.24 3.33
C GLY A 216 -4.67 7.37 3.18
N ALA A 217 -4.60 6.36 2.30
CA ALA A 217 -5.67 5.39 2.11
C ALA A 217 -5.18 3.94 2.28
N ASN A 218 -6.05 3.08 2.81
CA ASN A 218 -5.87 1.64 2.90
C ASN A 218 -6.94 0.97 2.04
N VAL A 219 -6.52 0.15 1.08
CA VAL A 219 -7.40 -0.55 0.14
C VAL A 219 -7.19 -2.06 0.30
N ASN A 220 -8.25 -2.79 0.64
CA ASN A 220 -8.20 -4.24 0.74
C ASN A 220 -9.10 -4.90 -0.29
N ILE A 221 -8.53 -5.86 -1.01
CA ILE A 221 -9.17 -6.55 -2.11
C ILE A 221 -9.56 -7.96 -1.64
N PRO A 222 -10.84 -8.35 -1.76
CA PRO A 222 -11.32 -9.66 -1.36
C PRO A 222 -10.78 -10.77 -2.28
N PRO A 223 -10.99 -12.05 -1.94
CA PRO A 223 -10.67 -13.14 -2.85
C PRO A 223 -11.35 -12.93 -4.21
N LEU A 224 -10.57 -12.98 -5.28
CA LEU A 224 -11.03 -12.76 -6.64
C LEU A 224 -11.26 -14.10 -7.35
N THR A 225 -12.37 -14.23 -8.07
CA THR A 225 -12.81 -15.49 -8.71
C THR A 225 -12.92 -15.43 -10.23
N GLY A 226 -12.40 -14.38 -10.88
CA GLY A 226 -12.37 -14.29 -12.35
C GLY A 226 -12.66 -12.89 -12.89
N ASN A 227 -13.71 -12.73 -13.71
CA ASN A 227 -13.97 -11.52 -14.51
C ASN A 227 -14.02 -10.20 -13.71
N ASN A 228 -14.27 -10.21 -12.39
CA ASN A 228 -14.21 -9.07 -11.45
C ASN A 228 -14.91 -7.75 -11.87
N LYS A 229 -15.63 -7.72 -13.00
CA LYS A 229 -16.27 -6.52 -13.58
C LYS A 229 -17.40 -5.95 -12.71
N GLY A 230 -17.98 -6.78 -11.85
CA GLY A 230 -19.04 -6.40 -10.90
C GLY A 230 -18.56 -6.13 -9.48
N LEU A 231 -17.24 -6.06 -9.25
CA LEU A 231 -16.69 -5.87 -7.91
C LEU A 231 -17.13 -4.53 -7.33
N LYS A 232 -17.76 -4.57 -6.14
CA LYS A 232 -18.19 -3.37 -5.41
C LYS A 232 -17.00 -2.76 -4.67
N TYR A 233 -16.94 -1.44 -4.65
CA TYR A 233 -15.98 -0.65 -3.88
C TYR A 233 -16.76 0.12 -2.83
N VAL A 234 -16.37 0.00 -1.56
CA VAL A 234 -17.11 0.53 -0.43
C VAL A 234 -16.18 1.39 0.40
N GLN A 235 -16.59 2.64 0.66
CA GLN A 235 -15.89 3.47 1.63
C GLN A 235 -16.14 2.91 3.03
N THR A 236 -15.08 2.68 3.78
CA THR A 236 -15.11 2.01 5.08
C THR A 236 -14.41 2.79 6.17
N ARG A 237 -14.66 2.41 7.41
CA ARG A 237 -13.80 2.71 8.56
C ARG A 237 -12.95 1.48 8.90
N MET A 238 -11.82 1.68 9.57
CA MET A 238 -10.91 0.55 9.87
C MET A 238 -11.44 -0.37 10.98
N THR A 239 -12.11 0.22 11.95
CA THR A 239 -12.79 -0.46 13.08
C THR A 239 -14.18 -1.00 12.67
N GLY A 240 -14.90 -1.68 13.57
CA GLY A 240 -16.29 -2.09 13.33
C GLY A 240 -16.35 -3.47 12.66
N ASN A 241 -16.10 -4.51 13.46
CA ASN A 241 -15.78 -5.90 13.06
C ASN A 241 -14.29 -6.17 12.79
N ALA A 242 -13.39 -5.32 13.28
CA ALA A 242 -11.96 -5.58 13.24
C ALA A 242 -11.58 -6.79 14.11
N HIS A 243 -10.70 -7.64 13.57
CA HIS A 243 -10.08 -8.76 14.28
C HIS A 243 -8.89 -8.31 15.13
N VAL A 244 -8.59 -9.07 16.18
CA VAL A 244 -7.35 -9.01 16.98
C VAL A 244 -6.91 -10.45 17.26
N ASN A 245 -5.61 -10.68 17.29
CA ASN A 245 -5.05 -12.01 17.49
C ASN A 245 -5.14 -12.48 18.96
N GLU A 246 -5.38 -13.78 19.14
CA GLU A 246 -5.04 -14.54 20.34
C GLU A 246 -3.87 -15.49 20.04
N ALA A 247 -3.04 -15.74 21.05
CA ALA A 247 -1.96 -16.72 20.95
C ALA A 247 -2.52 -18.13 21.19
N VAL A 248 -2.24 -19.05 20.28
CA VAL A 248 -2.72 -20.44 20.33
C VAL A 248 -1.55 -21.39 20.46
N LEU A 249 -1.48 -22.12 21.58
CA LEU A 249 -0.43 -23.11 21.85
C LEU A 249 -0.71 -24.40 21.06
N ASN A 250 0.26 -24.82 20.24
CA ASN A 250 0.39 -26.20 19.79
C ASN A 250 1.17 -26.99 20.85
N ALA A 251 0.46 -27.63 21.77
CA ALA A 251 1.08 -28.34 22.90
C ALA A 251 2.00 -29.48 22.46
N THR A 252 1.68 -30.17 21.36
CA THR A 252 2.51 -31.27 20.83
C THR A 252 3.86 -30.79 20.32
N LYS A 253 3.91 -29.60 19.70
CA LYS A 253 5.15 -29.02 19.16
C LYS A 253 5.84 -28.05 20.12
N GLY A 254 5.19 -27.64 21.21
CA GLY A 254 5.70 -26.59 22.10
C GLY A 254 5.84 -25.22 21.42
N THR A 255 5.01 -24.94 20.40
CA THR A 255 5.08 -23.71 19.59
C THR A 255 3.75 -22.97 19.61
N PHE A 256 3.76 -21.67 19.30
CA PHE A 256 2.55 -20.86 19.20
C PHE A 256 2.22 -20.52 17.74
N THR A 257 0.93 -20.48 17.44
CA THR A 257 0.36 -19.80 16.29
C THR A 257 -0.62 -18.72 16.78
N TRP A 258 -1.38 -18.12 15.88
CA TRP A 258 -2.42 -17.15 16.21
C TRP A 258 -3.79 -17.61 15.69
N ALA A 259 -4.85 -17.11 16.33
CA ALA A 259 -6.24 -17.13 15.85
C ALA A 259 -6.87 -15.75 16.10
N ASN A 260 -8.12 -15.55 15.67
CA ASN A 260 -8.85 -14.31 15.94
C ASN A 260 -9.67 -14.46 17.23
N ILE A 261 -9.56 -13.51 18.16
CA ILE A 261 -10.40 -13.47 19.36
C ILE A 261 -11.89 -13.48 18.97
N LYS A 262 -12.69 -14.33 19.63
CA LYS A 262 -14.15 -14.41 19.48
C LYS A 262 -14.88 -14.36 20.84
N PRO A 263 -15.97 -13.57 21.00
CA PRO A 263 -16.47 -12.57 20.05
C PRO A 263 -15.47 -11.41 19.84
N TYR A 264 -15.72 -10.53 18.87
CA TYR A 264 -14.82 -9.42 18.57
C TYR A 264 -14.46 -8.60 19.82
N ALA A 265 -13.17 -8.33 20.01
CA ALA A 265 -12.69 -7.54 21.13
C ALA A 265 -13.28 -6.11 21.06
N ALA A 266 -13.84 -5.64 22.18
CA ALA A 266 -14.47 -4.30 22.24
C ALA A 266 -13.45 -3.16 22.07
N GLY A 267 -12.21 -3.35 22.53
CA GLY A 267 -11.16 -2.33 22.46
C GLY A 267 -10.85 -1.88 21.02
N VAL A 268 -10.48 -2.83 20.15
CA VAL A 268 -10.17 -2.55 18.74
C VAL A 268 -11.37 -2.02 17.95
N ASN A 269 -12.59 -2.25 18.44
CA ASN A 269 -13.83 -1.87 17.78
C ASN A 269 -14.49 -0.63 18.40
N THR A 270 -13.86 0.00 19.39
CA THR A 270 -14.39 1.22 20.00
C THR A 270 -14.43 2.33 18.96
N CYS A 271 -15.58 2.95 18.75
CA CYS A 271 -15.68 4.16 17.94
C CYS A 271 -15.21 5.38 18.74
N VAL A 272 -13.98 5.84 18.47
CA VAL A 272 -13.40 7.04 19.09
C VAL A 272 -13.45 8.22 18.12
N ASN A 273 -13.12 7.96 16.85
CA ASN A 273 -13.01 8.94 15.77
C ASN A 273 -13.59 8.37 14.47
N GLY A 274 -13.92 9.28 13.54
CA GLY A 274 -14.54 8.95 12.26
C GLY A 274 -16.06 8.75 12.34
N ASP A 275 -16.66 8.39 11.22
CA ASP A 275 -18.10 8.13 11.12
C ASP A 275 -18.42 6.68 11.54
N CYS A 276 -19.03 6.51 12.71
CA CYS A 276 -19.38 5.19 13.24
C CYS A 276 -20.49 4.47 12.45
N SER A 277 -21.22 5.18 11.58
CA SER A 277 -22.28 4.59 10.75
C SER A 277 -21.72 3.81 9.54
N MET A 278 -20.45 4.06 9.19
CA MET A 278 -19.76 3.35 8.13
C MET A 278 -19.49 1.89 8.50
N LEU A 279 -19.58 1.00 7.52
CA LEU A 279 -19.17 -0.40 7.65
C LEU A 279 -17.66 -0.50 7.90
N GLY A 280 -17.25 -1.50 8.70
CA GLY A 280 -15.84 -1.79 8.88
C GLY A 280 -15.24 -2.56 7.70
N GLU A 281 -13.96 -2.32 7.45
CA GLU A 281 -13.24 -2.93 6.34
C GLU A 281 -13.25 -4.46 6.37
N THR A 282 -13.12 -5.07 7.56
CA THR A 282 -13.19 -6.52 7.72
C THR A 282 -14.51 -7.10 7.21
N TYR A 283 -15.63 -6.52 7.64
CA TYR A 283 -16.95 -6.98 7.21
C TYR A 283 -17.13 -6.87 5.70
N VAL A 284 -16.71 -5.74 5.11
CA VAL A 284 -16.84 -5.49 3.66
C VAL A 284 -16.05 -6.51 2.85
N VAL A 285 -14.80 -6.78 3.23
CA VAL A 285 -13.94 -7.71 2.50
C VAL A 285 -14.39 -9.16 2.66
N GLU A 286 -14.82 -9.57 3.86
CA GLU A 286 -15.42 -10.89 4.10
C GLU A 286 -16.70 -11.12 3.27
N ASN A 287 -17.38 -10.05 2.86
CA ASN A 287 -18.56 -10.08 1.98
C ASN A 287 -18.25 -9.80 0.51
N GLY A 288 -16.99 -9.96 0.09
CA GLY A 288 -16.60 -9.98 -1.33
C GLY A 288 -16.55 -8.60 -2.01
N ALA A 289 -16.42 -7.52 -1.24
CA ALA A 289 -16.25 -6.17 -1.77
C ALA A 289 -14.86 -5.59 -1.43
N VAL A 290 -14.39 -4.65 -2.24
CA VAL A 290 -13.16 -3.89 -1.97
C VAL A 290 -13.48 -2.85 -0.92
N SER A 291 -12.72 -2.84 0.17
CA SER A 291 -12.80 -1.77 1.17
C SER A 291 -11.81 -0.66 0.84
N ILE A 292 -12.23 0.58 1.10
CA ILE A 292 -11.38 1.78 1.00
C ILE A 292 -11.56 2.58 2.28
N SER A 293 -10.55 2.54 3.15
CA SER A 293 -10.51 3.31 4.40
C SER A 293 -9.50 4.45 4.25
N LEU A 294 -9.83 5.64 4.75
CA LEU A 294 -8.85 6.71 4.92
C LEU A 294 -8.22 6.63 6.31
N PHE A 295 -6.93 6.95 6.42
CA PHE A 295 -6.22 7.07 7.69
C PHE A 295 -5.52 8.43 7.79
N THR A 296 -5.21 8.84 9.02
CA THR A 296 -4.43 10.04 9.33
C THR A 296 -3.20 9.68 10.16
N THR A 297 -2.18 10.53 10.15
CA THR A 297 -0.95 10.34 10.95
C THR A 297 -0.94 11.09 12.28
N ASP A 298 -1.94 11.94 12.55
CA ASP A 298 -2.12 12.53 13.88
C ASP A 298 -2.77 11.52 14.84
N TYR A 299 -1.97 11.02 15.78
CA TYR A 299 -2.39 10.09 16.82
C TYR A 299 -2.93 10.77 18.08
N THR A 300 -2.97 12.10 18.12
CA THR A 300 -3.55 12.84 19.24
C THR A 300 -5.02 12.44 19.39
N ALA A 301 -5.41 12.02 20.59
CA ALA A 301 -6.79 11.66 20.86
C ALA A 301 -7.71 12.87 20.62
N PRO A 302 -8.87 12.70 19.95
CA PRO A 302 -9.77 13.81 19.69
C PRO A 302 -10.28 14.41 21.00
N SER A 303 -10.45 15.73 21.01
CA SER A 303 -11.03 16.45 22.14
C SER A 303 -12.48 16.03 22.34
N THR A 304 -12.72 15.26 23.39
CA THR A 304 -14.03 14.74 23.81
C THR A 304 -14.19 14.89 25.32
N VAL A 305 -15.42 14.74 25.81
CA VAL A 305 -15.70 14.67 27.26
C VAL A 305 -14.84 13.62 27.98
N LYS A 306 -14.50 12.50 27.31
CA LYS A 306 -13.65 11.45 27.89
C LYS A 306 -12.21 11.92 28.05
N THR A 307 -11.62 12.54 27.02
CA THR A 307 -10.23 13.05 27.08
C THR A 307 -10.13 14.23 28.04
N GLU A 308 -11.12 15.13 28.04
CA GLU A 308 -11.20 16.25 29.00
C GLU A 308 -11.28 15.75 30.44
N SER A 309 -12.14 14.77 30.72
CA SER A 309 -12.24 14.16 32.05
C SER A 309 -10.91 13.53 32.49
N ILE A 310 -10.21 12.82 31.60
CA ILE A 310 -8.88 12.26 31.90
C ILE A 310 -7.89 13.38 32.23
N MET A 311 -7.80 14.41 31.39
CA MET A 311 -6.86 15.53 31.57
C MET A 311 -7.18 16.36 32.83
N GLN A 312 -8.46 16.59 33.14
CA GLN A 312 -8.87 17.28 34.36
C GLN A 312 -8.41 16.53 35.62
N ARG A 313 -8.54 15.20 35.65
CA ARG A 313 -8.08 14.36 36.77
C ARG A 313 -6.57 14.46 37.00
N ILE A 314 -5.79 14.70 35.94
CA ILE A 314 -4.33 14.85 36.04
C ILE A 314 -3.86 16.31 35.95
N SER A 315 -4.77 17.29 35.98
CA SER A 315 -4.46 18.72 35.79
C SER A 315 -3.46 19.28 36.79
N LYS A 316 -3.40 18.75 38.01
CA LYS A 316 -2.37 19.14 39.00
C LYS A 316 -0.95 18.83 38.52
N LEU A 317 -0.77 17.82 37.64
CA LEU A 317 0.50 17.42 37.05
C LEU A 317 0.69 18.02 35.64
N ALA A 318 -0.36 17.97 34.81
CA ALA A 318 -0.32 18.31 33.39
C ALA A 318 -1.38 19.36 33.04
N ALA A 319 -1.37 20.50 33.74
CA ALA A 319 -2.21 21.63 33.39
C ALA A 319 -1.80 22.19 32.02
N TRP A 320 -2.80 22.47 31.18
CA TRP A 320 -2.60 23.24 29.96
C TRP A 320 -2.29 24.70 30.36
N LYS A 321 -1.25 25.28 29.76
CA LYS A 321 -0.85 26.69 29.96
C LYS A 321 -1.28 27.52 28.76
#